data_AF-A0AAW2Y0A9-F1
#
_entry.id   AF-A0AAW2Y0A9-F1
#
_cell.length_a   1.000
_cell.length_b   1.000
_cell.length_c   1.000
_cell.angle_alpha   90.00
_cell.angle_beta   90.00
_cell.angle_gamma   90.00
#
_symmetry.space_group_name_H-M   'P 1'
#
loop_
_entity.id
_entity.type
_entity.pdbx_description
1 polymer ?
#
loop_
_entity_poly.entity_id
_entity_poly.type
_entity_poly.pdbx_seq_one_letter_code
_entity_poly.pdbx_strand_id
1 'polypeptide(L)'
;MVAPSEEQAGITFTEGVMVDELLMNYRTPAMTEYDGTTNSQEHLSHFENATLVHRYTNDIKCRVFVTTFAQAAQQCFNQLPPTVIRSFQEFRSLFLHQFTSSRNHRKTELSLFTIRQKEGEPLKEYIQRFNTVALEVPSATQEVKANAFAQGLLDRDFFNTWLRNQPPNLTLSWPGPPSTST
;
A
#
# COMPACT_ATOMS: atom_id res chain seq x y z
N MET A 1 -1.38 40.73 -27.92
CA MET A 1 -0.95 40.62 -26.51
C MET A 1 -1.47 39.28 -26.01
N VAL A 2 -0.59 38.30 -25.90
CA VAL A 2 -0.94 36.97 -25.37
C VAL A 2 -0.75 37.04 -23.87
N ALA A 3 -1.79 36.68 -23.11
CA ALA A 3 -1.73 36.59 -21.65
C ALA A 3 -0.61 35.62 -21.23
N PRO A 4 0.11 35.87 -20.12
CA PRO A 4 1.07 34.90 -19.63
C PRO A 4 0.31 33.62 -19.28
N SER A 5 0.72 32.53 -19.89
CA SER A 5 0.22 31.19 -19.63
C SER A 5 0.31 30.94 -18.13
N GLU A 6 -0.82 30.67 -17.49
CA GLU A 6 -0.87 30.16 -16.13
C GLU A 6 0.03 28.94 -16.07
N GLU A 7 1.20 29.14 -15.48
CA GLU A 7 2.15 28.12 -15.08
C GLU A 7 1.33 27.05 -14.35
N GLN A 8 1.26 25.84 -14.91
CA GLN A 8 0.57 24.73 -14.24
C GLN A 8 1.17 24.64 -12.84
N ALA A 9 0.38 25.03 -11.84
CA ALA A 9 0.81 25.11 -10.46
C ALA A 9 1.00 23.68 -9.95
N GLY A 10 2.19 23.14 -10.20
CA GLY A 10 2.60 21.81 -9.77
C GLY A 10 3.14 21.82 -8.36
N ILE A 11 3.65 20.67 -7.92
CA ILE A 11 4.47 20.62 -6.71
C ILE A 11 5.81 21.28 -7.03
N THR A 12 6.18 22.28 -6.24
CA THR A 12 7.44 23.02 -6.42
C THR A 12 8.20 23.10 -5.10
N PHE A 13 9.52 23.05 -5.18
CA PHE A 13 10.40 23.28 -4.03
C PHE A 13 10.69 24.77 -3.88
N THR A 14 10.94 25.23 -2.64
CA THR A 14 11.40 26.60 -2.39
C THR A 14 12.80 26.85 -2.96
N GLU A 15 13.14 28.13 -3.19
CA GLU A 15 14.47 28.55 -3.62
C GLU A 15 15.58 28.03 -2.69
N GLY A 16 15.37 28.03 -1.38
CA GLY A 16 16.33 27.46 -0.42
C GLY A 16 16.64 25.97 -0.65
N VAL A 17 15.67 25.18 -1.10
CA VAL A 17 15.88 23.76 -1.46
C VAL A 17 16.66 23.62 -2.77
N MET A 18 16.53 24.60 -3.65
CA MET A 18 17.16 24.63 -4.98
C MET A 18 18.59 25.22 -4.96
N VAL A 19 18.92 26.03 -3.96
CA VAL A 19 20.21 26.74 -3.81
C VAL A 19 21.36 25.81 -3.42
N ASP A 20 21.10 24.71 -2.71
CA ASP A 20 22.14 23.75 -2.35
C ASP A 20 22.74 23.10 -3.61
N GLU A 21 24.03 23.38 -3.87
CA GLU A 21 24.78 22.73 -4.94
C GLU A 21 24.80 21.22 -4.69
N LEU A 22 24.31 20.44 -5.67
CA LEU A 22 24.53 19.00 -5.68
C LEU A 22 26.03 18.78 -5.81
N LEU A 23 26.70 18.39 -4.72
CA LEU A 23 28.11 18.09 -4.73
C LEU A 23 28.41 17.10 -5.87
N MET A 24 29.42 17.42 -6.70
CA MET A 24 29.73 16.74 -7.96
C MET A 24 30.04 15.23 -7.85
N ASN A 25 30.04 14.67 -6.64
CA ASN A 25 30.18 13.25 -6.31
C ASN A 25 28.83 12.56 -6.00
N TYR A 26 27.72 13.17 -6.42
CA TYR A 26 26.36 12.66 -6.31
C TYR A 26 26.25 11.19 -6.77
N ARG A 27 25.89 10.30 -5.85
CA ARG A 27 25.40 8.96 -6.19
C ARG A 27 23.95 8.88 -5.75
N THR A 28 23.06 8.67 -6.70
CA THR A 28 21.70 8.25 -6.39
C THR A 28 21.82 7.00 -5.50
N PRO A 29 21.13 6.96 -4.34
CA PRO A 29 21.05 5.75 -3.54
C PRO A 29 20.68 4.58 -4.46
N ALA A 30 21.39 3.46 -4.37
CA ALA A 30 21.06 2.26 -5.13
C ALA A 30 19.74 1.67 -4.61
N MET A 31 18.64 2.25 -5.07
CA MET A 31 17.28 1.93 -4.67
C MET A 31 16.50 1.55 -5.92
N THR A 32 15.56 0.62 -5.76
CA THR A 32 14.54 0.37 -6.76
C THR A 32 13.62 1.58 -6.88
N GLU A 33 13.20 1.89 -8.10
CA GLU A 33 12.19 2.91 -8.32
C GLU A 33 10.88 2.57 -7.60
N TYR A 34 10.23 3.58 -7.04
CA TYR A 34 8.95 3.48 -6.38
C TYR A 34 7.83 3.69 -7.39
N ASP A 35 7.06 2.65 -7.61
CA ASP A 35 5.95 2.60 -8.57
C ASP A 35 4.61 3.09 -7.99
N GLY A 36 4.56 3.38 -6.69
CA GLY A 36 3.33 3.76 -5.98
C GLY A 36 2.51 2.59 -5.44
N THR A 37 2.94 1.34 -5.67
CA THR A 37 2.21 0.14 -5.23
C THR A 37 2.84 -0.53 -4.01
N THR A 38 4.15 -0.37 -3.85
CA THR A 38 4.91 -0.89 -2.71
C THR A 38 4.70 -0.03 -1.46
N ASN A 39 5.11 -0.55 -0.29
CA ASN A 39 4.90 0.11 1.00
C ASN A 39 5.66 1.45 1.06
N SER A 40 4.91 2.57 1.10
CA SER A 40 5.48 3.92 1.14
C SER A 40 6.36 4.17 2.37
N GLN A 41 6.00 3.64 3.54
CA GLN A 41 6.79 3.81 4.77
C GLN A 41 8.10 3.03 4.70
N GLU A 42 8.08 1.84 4.11
CA GLU A 42 9.28 1.02 3.91
C GLU A 42 10.22 1.69 2.91
N HIS A 43 9.70 2.16 1.78
CA HIS A 43 10.49 2.91 0.78
C HIS A 43 11.13 4.16 1.38
N LEU A 44 10.35 4.93 2.17
CA LEU A 44 10.84 6.11 2.86
C LEU A 44 11.95 5.77 3.87
N SER A 45 11.77 4.71 4.67
CA SER A 45 12.76 4.25 5.64
C SER A 45 14.07 3.82 4.95
N HIS A 46 13.95 3.06 3.85
CA HIS A 46 15.10 2.63 3.07
C HIS A 46 15.86 3.83 2.49
N PHE A 47 15.15 4.84 1.99
CA PHE A 47 15.74 6.09 1.53
C PHE A 47 16.48 6.85 2.65
N GLU A 48 15.85 7.02 3.81
CA GLU A 48 16.46 7.72 4.94
C GLU A 48 17.76 7.03 5.40
N ASN A 49 17.76 5.69 5.43
CA ASN A 49 18.96 4.91 5.76
C ASN A 49 20.06 5.06 4.71
N ALA A 50 19.71 5.02 3.41
CA ALA A 50 20.69 5.14 2.35
C ALA A 50 21.32 6.55 2.29
N THR A 51 20.52 7.59 2.55
CA THR A 51 21.00 8.98 2.57
C THR A 51 21.83 9.33 3.80
N LEU A 52 21.72 8.57 4.89
CA LEU A 52 22.57 8.73 6.08
C LEU A 52 24.05 8.49 5.75
N VAL A 53 24.34 7.46 4.95
CA VAL A 53 25.71 7.12 4.51
C VAL A 53 26.35 8.25 3.71
N HIS A 54 25.53 8.97 2.93
CA HIS A 54 25.97 10.08 2.09
C HIS A 54 25.85 11.45 2.75
N ARG A 55 25.37 11.52 4.00
CA ARG A 55 25.21 12.75 4.80
C ARG A 55 24.41 13.86 4.09
N TYR A 56 23.35 13.50 3.38
CA TYR A 56 22.52 14.48 2.67
C TYR A 56 21.82 15.46 3.60
N THR A 57 21.83 16.74 3.22
CA THR A 57 20.98 17.77 3.83
C THR A 57 19.51 17.45 3.55
N ASN A 58 18.59 18.00 4.35
CA ASN A 58 17.16 17.80 4.12
C ASN A 58 16.72 18.33 2.75
N ASP A 59 17.37 19.38 2.27
CA ASP A 59 17.10 19.99 0.96
C ASP A 59 17.53 19.09 -0.18
N ILE A 60 18.70 18.47 -0.08
CA ILE A 60 19.15 17.43 -1.02
C ILE A 60 18.18 16.24 -0.97
N LYS A 61 17.80 15.76 0.22
CA LYS A 61 16.87 14.62 0.35
C LYS A 61 15.58 14.82 -0.42
N CYS A 62 14.97 16.01 -0.38
CA CYS A 62 13.77 16.33 -1.16
C CYS A 62 13.96 16.06 -2.66
N ARG A 63 15.05 16.59 -3.23
CA ARG A 63 15.33 16.51 -4.66
C ARG A 63 15.67 15.08 -5.09
N VAL A 64 16.48 14.38 -4.30
CA VAL A 64 16.84 12.98 -4.58
C VAL A 64 15.64 12.06 -4.47
N PHE A 65 14.76 12.28 -3.48
CA PHE A 65 13.60 11.40 -3.29
C PHE A 65 12.69 11.38 -4.51
N VAL A 66 12.46 12.53 -5.14
CA VAL A 66 11.64 12.63 -6.37
C VAL A 66 12.24 11.80 -7.50
N THR A 67 13.57 11.68 -7.59
CA THR A 67 14.22 10.83 -8.61
C THR A 67 14.05 9.34 -8.35
N THR A 68 13.56 8.94 -7.17
CA THR A 68 13.23 7.54 -6.89
C THR A 68 11.85 7.15 -7.40
N PHE A 69 11.02 8.08 -7.87
CA PHE A 69 9.70 7.74 -8.41
C PHE A 69 9.81 7.16 -9.82
N ALA A 70 9.14 6.03 -10.04
CA ALA A 70 8.77 5.61 -11.37
C ALA A 70 7.68 6.55 -11.93
N GLN A 71 7.45 6.48 -13.24
CA GLN A 71 6.53 7.37 -13.94
C GLN A 71 5.12 7.41 -13.32
N ALA A 72 4.57 6.26 -12.92
CA ALA A 72 3.24 6.17 -12.32
C ALA A 72 3.15 6.88 -10.96
N ALA A 73 4.16 6.70 -10.10
CA ALA A 73 4.25 7.41 -8.83
C ALA A 73 4.41 8.92 -9.04
N GLN A 74 5.26 9.34 -9.99
CA GLN A 74 5.42 10.76 -10.28
C GLN A 74 4.11 11.41 -10.73
N GLN A 75 3.35 10.74 -11.60
CA GLN A 75 2.01 11.21 -12.00
C GLN A 75 1.06 11.28 -10.82
N CYS A 76 1.06 10.26 -9.94
CA CYS A 76 0.23 10.26 -8.74
C CYS A 76 0.60 11.40 -7.80
N PHE A 77 1.89 11.64 -7.56
CA PHE A 77 2.36 12.71 -6.70
C PHE A 77 1.95 14.09 -7.23
N ASN A 78 2.05 14.30 -8.55
CA ASN A 78 1.64 15.53 -9.22
C ASN A 78 0.12 15.80 -9.22
N GLN A 79 -0.71 14.86 -8.76
CA GLN A 79 -2.15 15.09 -8.57
C GLN A 79 -2.49 15.82 -7.27
N LEU A 80 -1.52 15.99 -6.36
CA LEU A 80 -1.72 16.81 -5.18
C LEU A 80 -2.01 18.27 -5.59
N PRO A 81 -2.78 19.01 -4.78
CA PRO A 81 -2.97 20.44 -5.00
C PRO A 81 -1.62 21.17 -5.11
N PRO A 82 -1.56 22.28 -5.86
CA PRO A 82 -0.35 23.10 -5.95
C PRO A 82 0.21 23.40 -4.57
N THR A 83 1.40 22.89 -4.28
CA THR A 83 1.99 22.95 -2.93
C THR A 83 3.45 23.31 -3.03
N VAL A 84 3.86 24.28 -2.20
CA VAL A 84 5.26 24.69 -2.07
C VAL A 84 5.90 23.92 -0.93
N ILE A 85 6.82 23.02 -1.25
CA ILE A 85 7.53 22.18 -0.28
C ILE A 85 8.75 22.94 0.24
N ARG A 86 8.76 23.20 1.56
CA ARG A 86 9.79 24.00 2.25
C ARG A 86 10.80 23.15 2.99
N SER A 87 10.52 21.87 3.22
CA SER A 87 11.37 20.99 4.00
C SER A 87 11.14 19.52 3.64
N PHE A 88 12.11 18.68 4.00
CA PHE A 88 11.96 17.23 3.87
C PHE A 88 10.82 16.68 4.73
N GLN A 89 10.53 17.30 5.88
CA GLN A 89 9.41 16.87 6.72
C GLN A 89 8.05 17.11 6.03
N GLU A 90 7.89 18.26 5.37
CA GLU A 90 6.71 18.57 4.57
C GLU A 90 6.58 17.62 3.39
N PHE A 91 7.69 17.36 2.68
CA PHE A 91 7.75 16.38 1.60
C PHE A 91 7.28 14.99 2.07
N ARG A 92 7.83 14.49 3.18
CA ARG A 92 7.46 13.18 3.76
C ARG A 92 5.97 13.12 4.05
N SER A 93 5.41 14.17 4.63
CA SER A 93 3.99 14.20 4.97
C SER A 93 3.12 14.13 3.71
N LEU A 94 3.47 14.86 2.66
CA LEU A 94 2.74 14.84 1.38
C LEU A 94 2.87 13.50 0.68
N PHE A 95 4.07 12.93 0.65
CA PHE A 95 4.34 11.61 0.08
C PHE A 95 3.51 10.54 0.79
N LEU A 96 3.58 10.47 2.12
CA LEU A 96 2.80 9.51 2.88
C LEU A 96 1.31 9.79 2.73
N HIS A 97 0.86 11.03 2.72
CA HIS A 97 -0.55 11.34 2.49
C HIS A 97 -1.02 10.78 1.14
N GLN A 98 -0.29 11.03 0.05
CA GLN A 98 -0.69 10.60 -1.28
C GLN A 98 -0.66 9.07 -1.43
N PHE A 99 0.42 8.42 -0.99
CA PHE A 99 0.64 7.00 -1.26
C PHE A 99 0.08 6.07 -0.16
N THR A 100 0.01 6.52 1.09
CA THR A 100 -0.77 5.80 2.11
C THR A 100 -2.27 5.90 1.80
N SER A 101 -2.73 7.02 1.21
CA SER A 101 -4.10 7.17 0.73
C SER A 101 -4.40 6.34 -0.52
N SER A 102 -3.42 6.13 -1.41
CA SER A 102 -3.59 5.21 -2.55
C SER A 102 -3.85 3.76 -2.08
N ARG A 103 -3.21 3.36 -0.97
CA ARG A 103 -3.51 2.10 -0.24
C ARG A 103 -4.84 2.17 0.53
N ASN A 104 -5.34 3.38 0.80
CA ASN A 104 -6.69 3.66 1.29
C ASN A 104 -7.75 3.74 0.18
N HIS A 105 -7.51 3.16 -0.99
CA HIS A 105 -8.56 2.29 -1.53
C HIS A 105 -8.70 1.12 -0.55
N ARG A 106 -9.22 1.42 0.66
CA ARG A 106 -9.54 0.47 1.71
C ARG A 106 -10.23 -0.65 1.00
N LYS A 107 -9.64 -1.84 1.03
CA LYS A 107 -10.39 -3.02 0.61
C LYS A 107 -11.69 -2.96 1.37
N THR A 108 -12.77 -2.83 0.63
CA THR A 108 -14.09 -2.69 1.23
C THR A 108 -14.54 -4.08 1.65
N GLU A 109 -15.65 -4.16 2.37
CA GLU A 109 -16.29 -5.44 2.62
C GLU A 109 -16.52 -6.23 1.32
N LEU A 110 -16.80 -5.53 0.22
CA LEU A 110 -16.95 -6.11 -1.13
C LEU A 110 -15.68 -6.81 -1.63
N SER A 111 -14.49 -6.34 -1.22
CA SER A 111 -13.22 -6.98 -1.58
C SER A 111 -13.07 -8.38 -0.99
N LEU A 112 -13.80 -8.73 0.07
CA LEU A 112 -13.82 -10.09 0.60
C LEU A 112 -14.61 -11.04 -0.32
N PHE A 113 -15.68 -10.54 -0.96
CA PHE A 113 -16.55 -11.33 -1.84
C PHE A 113 -15.92 -11.65 -3.20
N THR A 114 -14.83 -10.97 -3.57
CA THR A 114 -14.09 -11.28 -4.81
C THR A 114 -13.12 -12.45 -4.62
N ILE A 115 -12.83 -12.85 -3.38
CA ILE A 115 -11.92 -13.96 -3.08
C ILE A 115 -12.68 -15.27 -3.26
N ARG A 116 -12.39 -15.98 -4.35
CA ARG A 116 -12.89 -17.33 -4.63
C ARG A 116 -11.77 -18.35 -4.50
N GLN A 117 -12.10 -19.53 -4.01
CA GLN A 117 -11.26 -20.71 -4.10
C GLN A 117 -11.18 -21.11 -5.58
N LYS A 118 -9.96 -21.30 -6.09
CA LYS A 118 -9.71 -21.68 -7.48
C LYS A 118 -9.82 -23.19 -7.64
N GLU A 119 -10.15 -23.64 -8.84
CA GLU A 119 -10.20 -25.08 -9.15
C GLU A 119 -8.81 -25.70 -8.92
N GLY A 120 -8.75 -26.79 -8.15
CA GLY A 120 -7.50 -27.43 -7.76
C GLY A 120 -6.73 -26.73 -6.62
N GLU A 121 -7.21 -25.59 -6.09
CA GLU A 121 -6.56 -24.91 -4.96
C GLU A 121 -6.88 -25.63 -3.63
N PRO A 122 -5.85 -26.04 -2.86
CA PRO A 122 -6.05 -26.58 -1.52
C PRO A 122 -6.75 -25.56 -0.62
N LEU A 123 -7.69 -26.03 0.21
CA LEU A 123 -8.46 -25.18 1.12
C LEU A 123 -7.57 -24.30 2.02
N LYS A 124 -6.41 -24.81 2.44
CA LYS A 124 -5.42 -24.09 3.25
C LYS A 124 -4.90 -22.82 2.56
N GLU A 125 -4.62 -22.89 1.25
CA GLU A 125 -4.12 -21.75 0.49
C GLU A 125 -5.21 -20.71 0.30
N TYR A 126 -6.44 -21.15 0.03
CA TYR A 126 -7.61 -20.27 0.00
C TYR A 126 -7.80 -19.52 1.33
N ILE A 127 -7.76 -20.24 2.47
CA ILE A 127 -7.87 -19.64 3.81
C ILE A 127 -6.77 -18.60 4.04
N GLN A 128 -5.52 -18.90 3.67
CA GLN A 128 -4.42 -17.96 3.81
C GLN A 128 -4.68 -16.67 3.02
N ARG A 129 -5.07 -16.79 1.74
CA ARG A 129 -5.39 -15.62 0.91
C ARG A 129 -6.56 -14.82 1.49
N PHE A 130 -7.62 -15.51 1.92
CA PHE A 130 -8.79 -14.87 2.52
C PHE A 130 -8.41 -14.09 3.79
N ASN A 131 -7.65 -14.70 4.70
CA ASN A 131 -7.23 -14.07 5.95
C ASN A 131 -6.32 -12.87 5.72
N THR A 132 -5.39 -12.93 4.76
CA THR A 132 -4.55 -11.78 4.38
C THR A 132 -5.42 -10.59 3.98
N VAL A 133 -6.45 -10.82 3.17
CA VAL A 133 -7.37 -9.74 2.76
C VAL A 133 -8.27 -9.29 3.90
N ALA A 134 -8.74 -10.20 4.75
CA ALA A 134 -9.60 -9.89 5.89
C ALA A 134 -8.93 -9.03 6.97
N LEU A 135 -7.60 -9.12 7.11
CA LEU A 135 -6.81 -8.23 7.98
C LEU A 135 -6.74 -6.80 7.45
N GLU A 136 -6.85 -6.62 6.13
CA GLU A 136 -6.85 -5.31 5.48
C GLU A 136 -8.24 -4.64 5.48
N VAL A 137 -9.29 -5.34 5.94
CA VAL A 137 -10.67 -4.83 6.08
C VAL A 137 -11.12 -4.86 7.55
N PRO A 138 -10.60 -3.99 8.43
CA PRO A 138 -10.95 -3.98 9.85
C PRO A 138 -12.40 -3.55 10.11
N SER A 139 -13.06 -2.89 9.15
CA SER A 139 -14.46 -2.49 9.26
C SER A 139 -15.45 -3.65 9.08
N ALA A 140 -15.04 -4.74 8.42
CA ALA A 140 -15.92 -5.88 8.14
C ALA A 140 -16.28 -6.61 9.44
N THR A 141 -17.58 -6.77 9.70
CA THR A 141 -18.05 -7.57 10.84
C THR A 141 -17.70 -9.04 10.65
N GLN A 142 -17.77 -9.81 11.74
CA GLN A 142 -17.48 -11.23 11.71
C GLN A 142 -18.46 -11.99 10.81
N GLU A 143 -19.73 -11.56 10.79
CA GLU A 143 -20.78 -12.09 9.92
C GLU A 143 -20.47 -11.84 8.45
N VAL A 144 -20.01 -10.63 8.10
CA VAL A 144 -19.61 -10.28 6.73
C VAL A 144 -18.44 -11.15 6.26
N LYS A 145 -17.42 -11.31 7.13
CA LYS A 145 -16.26 -12.17 6.84
C LYS A 145 -16.69 -13.63 6.65
N ALA A 146 -17.54 -14.16 7.53
CA ALA A 146 -18.04 -15.53 7.43
C ALA A 146 -18.84 -15.76 6.15
N ASN A 147 -19.73 -14.83 5.79
CA ASN A 147 -20.53 -14.92 4.56
C ASN A 147 -19.67 -14.82 3.29
N ALA A 148 -18.71 -13.89 3.25
CA ALA A 148 -17.78 -13.78 2.13
C ALA A 148 -16.93 -15.05 1.96
N PHE A 149 -16.41 -15.59 3.07
CA PHE A 149 -15.66 -16.85 3.08
C PHE A 149 -16.50 -18.02 2.56
N ALA A 150 -17.74 -18.15 3.03
CA ALA A 150 -18.71 -19.16 2.62
C ALA A 150 -18.94 -19.15 1.11
N GLN A 151 -19.22 -17.96 0.58
CA GLN A 151 -19.54 -17.81 -0.84
C GLN A 151 -18.31 -18.06 -1.71
N GLY A 152 -17.11 -17.82 -1.19
CA GLY A 152 -15.86 -18.01 -1.92
C GLY A 152 -15.44 -19.45 -2.09
N LEU A 153 -15.97 -20.40 -1.30
CA LEU A 153 -15.64 -21.82 -1.40
C LEU A 153 -16.22 -22.47 -2.65
N LEU A 154 -15.47 -23.41 -3.23
CA LEU A 154 -15.94 -24.25 -4.33
C LEU A 154 -16.97 -25.27 -3.86
N ASP A 155 -16.71 -25.90 -2.71
CA ASP A 155 -17.62 -26.83 -2.06
C ASP A 155 -18.50 -26.09 -1.03
N ARG A 156 -19.65 -25.61 -1.52
CA ARG A 156 -20.64 -24.92 -0.69
C ARG A 156 -21.34 -25.85 0.30
N ASP A 157 -21.41 -27.14 0.00
CA ASP A 157 -22.10 -28.13 0.83
C ASP A 157 -21.28 -28.50 2.07
N PHE A 158 -19.96 -28.56 1.93
CA PHE A 158 -19.03 -28.69 3.06
C PHE A 158 -19.23 -27.54 4.07
N PHE A 159 -19.26 -26.29 3.60
CA PHE A 159 -19.39 -25.14 4.49
C PHE A 159 -20.77 -25.03 5.15
N ASN A 160 -21.84 -25.29 4.39
CA ASN A 160 -23.19 -25.33 4.94
C ASN A 160 -23.34 -26.41 6.02
N THR A 161 -22.65 -27.54 5.86
CA THR A 161 -22.60 -28.61 6.86
C THR A 161 -21.78 -28.21 8.08
N TRP A 162 -20.66 -27.50 7.89
CA TRP A 162 -19.84 -26.98 8.99
C TRP A 162 -20.55 -25.90 9.82
N LEU A 163 -21.20 -24.92 9.17
CA LEU A 163 -21.98 -23.86 9.83
C LEU A 163 -23.11 -24.42 10.71
N ARG A 164 -23.83 -25.42 10.20
CA ARG A 164 -24.94 -26.06 10.94
C ARG A 164 -24.48 -26.81 12.19
N ASN A 165 -23.20 -27.17 12.26
CA ASN A 165 -22.60 -27.93 13.35
C ASN A 165 -21.76 -27.05 14.31
N GLN A 166 -21.77 -25.72 14.15
CA GLN A 166 -21.04 -24.80 15.05
C GLN A 166 -21.84 -24.51 16.33
N PRO A 167 -21.24 -24.64 17.54
CA PRO A 167 -21.85 -24.16 18.77
C PRO A 167 -21.87 -22.61 18.83
N PRO A 168 -22.83 -22.00 19.54
CA PRO A 168 -23.15 -20.57 19.43
C PRO A 168 -22.09 -19.57 19.93
N ASN A 169 -20.92 -20.03 20.39
CA ASN A 169 -19.85 -19.17 20.86
C ASN A 169 -18.50 -19.66 20.29
N LEU A 170 -17.95 -18.99 19.27
CA LEU A 170 -16.58 -19.26 18.83
C LEU A 170 -15.79 -17.99 18.49
N THR A 171 -14.70 -17.83 19.22
CA THR A 171 -13.41 -17.38 18.68
C THR A 171 -12.98 -18.36 17.58
N LEU A 172 -12.54 -17.85 16.43
CA LEU A 172 -12.11 -18.67 15.28
C LEU A 172 -10.82 -19.46 15.60
N SER A 173 -10.95 -20.62 16.23
CA SER A 173 -9.94 -21.69 16.17
C SER A 173 -10.53 -22.87 15.40
N TRP A 174 -9.95 -23.16 14.23
CA TRP A 174 -10.40 -24.22 13.34
C TRP A 174 -9.90 -25.59 13.83
N PRO A 175 -10.76 -26.61 14.00
CA PRO A 175 -10.33 -27.99 14.18
C PRO A 175 -9.91 -28.52 12.79
N GLY A 176 -8.65 -28.92 12.64
CA GLY A 176 -8.10 -29.43 11.38
C GLY A 176 -8.95 -30.54 10.73
N PRO A 177 -8.75 -30.81 9.43
CA PRO A 177 -9.52 -31.83 8.73
C PRO A 177 -9.36 -33.21 9.40
N PRO A 178 -10.41 -34.05 9.43
CA PRO A 178 -10.29 -35.40 9.98
C PRO A 178 -9.31 -36.22 9.12
N SER A 179 -8.35 -36.86 9.80
CA SER A 179 -7.41 -37.79 9.19
C SER A 179 -8.19 -38.93 8.54
N THR A 180 -8.20 -39.02 7.22
CA THR A 180 -8.63 -40.24 6.54
C THR A 180 -7.53 -41.28 6.69
N SER A 181 -7.70 -42.19 7.64
CA SER A 181 -6.95 -43.45 7.69
C SER A 181 -7.51 -44.41 6.65
N THR A 182 -6.72 -44.74 5.63
CA THR A 182 -6.79 -46.01 4.89
C THR A 182 -5.37 -46.35 4.48
#